data_AF-A0A958VQD7-F1
#
_entry.id   AF-A0A958VQD7-F1
#
_cell.length_a   1.000
_cell.length_b   1.000
_cell.length_c   1.000
_cell.angle_alpha   90.00
_cell.angle_beta   90.00
_cell.angle_gamma   90.00
#
_symmetry.space_group_name_H-M   'P 1'
#
loop_
_entity.id
_entity.type
_entity.pdbx_description
1 polymer ?
#
loop_
_entity_poly.entity_id
_entity_poly.type
_entity_poly.pdbx_seq_one_letter_code
_entity_poly.pdbx_strand_id
1 'polypeptide(L)' 'MKRKAFIFDLDGVIVDTAKYHYLAWKNLANSLGFDFTEEQNEQLKGVSRVKSLEILL' A
#
# COMPACT_ATOMS: atom_id res chain seq x y z
N MET A 1 -2.91 -7.34 -36.56
CA MET A 1 -2.56 -6.13 -35.78
C MET A 1 -1.40 -6.47 -34.84
N LYS A 2 -0.19 -5.90 -35.01
CA LYS A 2 0.94 -6.14 -34.10
C LYS A 2 0.75 -5.30 -32.83
N ARG A 3 0.82 -5.93 -31.65
CA ARG A 3 0.80 -5.21 -30.35
C ARG A 3 2.10 -4.40 -30.24
N LYS A 4 1.98 -3.11 -29.94
CA LYS A 4 3.10 -2.14 -29.98
C LYS A 4 3.81 -1.98 -28.63
N ALA A 5 3.09 -2.11 -27.52
CA ALA A 5 3.63 -1.99 -26.17
C ALA A 5 2.70 -2.63 -25.14
N PHE A 6 3.24 -2.89 -23.95
CA PHE A 6 2.52 -3.26 -22.73
C PHE A 6 3.03 -2.38 -21.59
N ILE A 7 2.11 -1.90 -20.76
CA ILE A 7 2.42 -1.12 -19.56
C ILE A 7 2.03 -1.99 -18.38
N PHE A 8 2.95 -2.15 -17.45
CA PHE A 8 2.75 -2.95 -16.25
C PHE A 8 2.82 -2.06 -15.03
N ASP A 9 1.94 -2.32 -14.09
CA ASP A 9 2.09 -1.84 -12.72
C ASP A 9 3.21 -2.62 -12.01
N LEU A 10 3.67 -2.14 -10.87
CA LEU A 10 4.68 -2.81 -10.07
C LEU A 10 4.04 -3.80 -9.09
N ASP A 11 3.18 -3.29 -8.20
CA ASP A 11 2.63 -4.05 -7.08
C ASP A 11 1.63 -5.09 -7.57
N GLY A 12 1.83 -6.35 -7.16
CA GLY A 12 0.98 -7.47 -7.55
C GLY A 12 1.08 -7.89 -9.02
N VAL A 13 1.82 -7.16 -9.86
CA VAL A 13 2.03 -7.46 -11.29
C VAL A 13 3.45 -7.94 -11.54
N ILE A 14 4.46 -7.15 -11.16
CA ILE A 14 5.87 -7.51 -11.30
C ILE A 14 6.38 -8.12 -10.00
N VAL A 15 5.93 -7.60 -8.85
CA VAL A 15 6.33 -8.07 -7.52
C VAL A 15 5.24 -7.78 -6.49
N ASP A 16 5.06 -8.67 -5.51
CA ASP A 16 4.17 -8.43 -4.37
C ASP A 16 4.86 -7.54 -3.33
N THR A 17 4.39 -6.29 -3.23
CA THR A 17 4.89 -5.29 -2.27
C THR A 17 3.86 -4.88 -1.22
N ALA A 18 2.58 -5.26 -1.38
CA ALA A 18 1.49 -4.88 -0.49
C ALA A 18 1.78 -5.22 0.98
N LYS A 19 2.40 -6.38 1.26
CA LYS A 19 2.79 -6.78 2.61
C LYS A 19 3.82 -5.85 3.26
N TYR A 20 4.73 -5.27 2.48
CA TYR A 20 5.75 -4.37 3.01
C TYR A 20 5.19 -2.99 3.32
N HIS A 21 4.21 -2.53 2.53
CA HIS A 21 3.43 -1.33 2.83
C HIS A 21 2.67 -1.46 4.15
N TYR A 22 1.99 -2.60 4.36
CA TYR A 22 1.31 -2.88 5.63
C TYR A 22 2.28 -2.83 6.82
N LEU A 23 3.42 -3.53 6.74
CA LEU A 23 4.41 -3.53 7.82
C LEU A 23 4.94 -2.13 8.12
N ALA A 24 5.18 -1.31 7.10
CA ALA A 24 5.63 0.07 7.28
C ALA A 24 4.58 0.93 8.00
N TRP A 25 3.30 0.85 7.60
CA TRP A 25 2.22 1.59 8.25
C TRP A 25 1.96 1.09 9.67
N LYS A 26 2.02 -0.22 9.89
CA LYS A 26 1.90 -0.81 11.23
C LYS A 26 3.01 -0.33 12.16
N ASN A 27 4.24 -0.29 11.68
CA ASN A 27 5.36 0.23 12.46
C ASN A 27 5.17 1.72 12.81
N LEU A 28 4.65 2.53 11.88
CA LEU A 28 4.34 3.93 12.15
C LEU A 28 3.23 4.08 13.19
N ALA A 29 2.10 3.40 13.01
CA ALA A 29 0.99 3.41 13.96
C ALA A 29 1.44 3.03 15.38
N ASN A 30 2.19 1.92 15.49
CA ASN A 30 2.73 1.46 16.77
C ASN A 30 3.64 2.50 17.42
N SER A 31 4.44 3.23 16.62
CA SER A 31 5.29 4.32 17.14
C SER A 31 4.48 5.53 17.64
N LEU A 32 3.25 5.71 17.15
CA LEU A 32 2.31 6.74 17.58
C LEU A 32 1.38 6.28 18.71
N GLY A 33 1.49 5.01 19.13
CA GLY A 33 0.76 4.46 20.28
C GLY A 33 -0.60 3.83 19.95
N PHE A 34 -0.87 3.52 18.68
CA PHE A 34 -2.08 2.77 18.27
C PHE A 34 -1.73 1.60 17.35
N ASP A 35 -2.56 0.56 17.35
CA ASP A 35 -2.36 -0.59 16.45
C ASP A 35 -3.03 -0.35 15.10
N PHE A 36 -2.46 -0.97 14.06
CA PHE A 36 -2.97 -0.89 12.69
C PHE A 36 -3.18 -2.30 12.15
N THR A 37 -4.43 -2.60 11.79
CA THR A 37 -4.86 -3.95 11.39
C THR A 37 -4.80 -4.16 9.88
N GLU A 38 -4.80 -5.42 9.45
CA GLU A 38 -4.86 -5.76 8.03
C GLU A 38 -6.18 -5.28 7.37
N GLU A 39 -7.29 -5.27 8.13
CA GLU A 39 -8.58 -4.76 7.65
C GLU A 39 -8.52 -3.25 7.38
N GLN A 40 -7.79 -2.48 8.19
CA GLN A 40 -7.54 -1.06 7.91
C GLN A 40 -6.59 -0.87 6.72
N ASN A 41 -5.61 -1.75 6.54
CA ASN A 41 -4.69 -1.72 5.41
C ASN A 41 -5.38 -1.90 4.05
N GLU A 42 -6.49 -2.62 3.99
CA GLU A 42 -7.30 -2.73 2.77
C GLU A 42 -7.80 -1.36 2.27
N GLN A 43 -8.04 -0.40 3.18
CA GLN A 43 -8.45 0.96 2.82
C GLN A 43 -7.32 1.80 2.20
N LEU A 44 -6.07 1.35 2.33
CA LEU A 44 -4.88 2.04 1.82
C LEU A 44 -4.42 1.53 0.45
N LYS A 45 -5.00 0.44 -0.07
CA LYS A 45 -4.61 -0.13 -1.37
C LYS A 45 -4.88 0.85 -2.51
N GLY A 46 -3.86 1.11 -3.33
CA GLY A 46 -3.95 2.04 -4.46
C GLY A 46 -4.08 3.51 -4.06
N VAL A 47 -3.93 3.84 -2.78
CA VAL A 47 -3.98 5.22 -2.28
C VAL A 47 -2.58 5.84 -2.28
N SER A 48 -2.50 7.11 -2.66
CA SER A 48 -1.22 7.83 -2.62
C SER A 48 -0.71 7.99 -1.19
N ARG A 49 0.61 8.02 -1.00
CA ARG A 49 1.25 8.07 0.33
C ARG A 49 0.70 9.14 1.28
N VAL A 50 0.50 10.37 0.79
CA VAL A 50 -0.04 11.47 1.63
C VAL A 50 -1.47 11.16 2.04
N LYS A 51 -2.29 10.68 1.09
CA LYS A 51 -3.66 10.30 1.39
C LYS A 51 -3.75 9.11 2.34
N SER A 52 -2.82 8.15 2.25
CA SER A 52 -2.73 7.04 3.19
C SER A 52 -2.41 7.51 4.61
N LEU A 53 -1.54 8.51 4.75
CA LEU A 53 -1.23 9.10 6.04
C LEU A 53 -2.46 9.81 6.64
N GLU A 54 -3.25 10.52 5.82
CA GLU A 54 -4.51 11.15 6.26
C GLU A 54 -5.59 10.14 6.69
N ILE A 55 -5.56 8.91 6.16
CA ILE A 55 -6.50 7.85 6.56
C ILE A 55 -6.03 7.17 7.85
N LEU A 56 -4.71 7.10 8.05
CA LEU A 56 -4.11 6.44 9.19
C LEU A 56 -4.18 7.27 10.48
N LEU A 57 -4.10 8.61 10.38
CA LEU A 57 -4.12 9.57 11.49
C LEU A 57 -5.52 10.14 11.73
#